data_AF-A0A1A8ZU34-F1
#
_entry.id   AF-A0A1A8ZU34-F1
#
_cell.length_a   1.000
_cell.length_b   1.000
_cell.length_c   1.000
_cell.angle_alpha   90.00
_cell.angle_beta   90.00
_cell.angle_gamma   90.00
#
_symmetry.space_group_name_H-M   'P 1'
#
loop_
_entity.id
_entity.type
_entity.pdbx_description
1 polymer ?
#
loop_
_entity_poly.entity_id
_entity_poly.type
_entity_poly.pdbx_seq_one_letter_code
_entity_poly.pdbx_strand_id
1 'polypeptide(L)'
;MNLGWSDDGQHGLRATNDDRAAVVRILDIGRDEGRLDSVEHARRVDAVQAAKTRGELVALTLDLPDRRGEHWWFDPARVRGDDRERAVRWLAEGAAQGRLTAAEVERRSAALPGVGTYAELRALLRGLPGWPGTDDNDLLAGTADRDAALARLTEAVVDGRVEPAEHPGLEADIGQARRLRDLRALLADLAARASDQQRHDAAAELAAAHHDGRLDGTEHANRTARTQHVAMTADLAQLTGDLHGDARRLSQAERDDVARRLKRALDEGRLDLPEYESRLRTAYAAGSIADTAPLFADLVDPPRPARRGPLDRAFDRLLFNSALLPAPTRWWQRLFPKPAWKILTVGALLTCCLGVTWHGGVLFLGVPLLVFLIFVYEEMFYGGSDNAEKRQQAVFDELGSALRRYDPSIRAARVSKFAVNVSEVTVAVRFDNDRDTVPPLIIDEAVRLFWLSRLYPLKTINIYSSCHTEPYLRGRWTVQLDRAVSERLRRRYGPRPYGPLPPPAT
;
A
#
# COMPACT_ATOMS: atom_id res chain seq x y z
N MET A 1 3.75 16.56 -23.87
CA MET A 1 3.79 17.16 -22.52
C MET A 1 2.43 17.77 -22.17
N ASN A 2 1.56 17.06 -21.45
CA ASN A 2 0.19 17.51 -21.20
C ASN A 2 0.12 18.40 -19.93
N LEU A 3 -0.39 19.63 -20.03
CA LEU A 3 -0.58 20.58 -18.93
C LEU A 3 -1.63 20.11 -17.89
N GLY A 4 -2.15 18.88 -18.03
CA GLY A 4 -3.22 18.33 -17.19
C GLY A 4 -4.59 18.93 -17.54
N TRP A 5 -4.67 19.70 -18.61
CA TRP A 5 -5.92 20.23 -19.16
C TRP A 5 -6.44 19.18 -20.14
N SER A 6 -7.25 18.24 -19.66
CA SER A 6 -7.89 17.24 -20.52
C SER A 6 -8.86 17.90 -21.50
N ASP A 7 -9.16 17.21 -22.60
CA ASP A 7 -10.06 17.62 -23.70
C ASP A 7 -11.53 17.87 -23.28
N ASP A 8 -11.82 17.78 -21.97
CA ASP A 8 -13.16 17.83 -21.38
C ASP A 8 -13.69 19.28 -21.20
N GLY A 9 -13.51 20.14 -22.21
CA GLY A 9 -14.12 21.48 -22.25
C GLY A 9 -13.35 22.59 -21.53
N GLN A 10 -12.12 22.35 -21.06
CA GLN A 10 -11.31 23.37 -20.39
C GLN A 10 -10.61 24.37 -21.33
N HIS A 11 -10.58 24.10 -22.64
CA HIS A 11 -9.95 24.98 -23.64
C HIS A 11 -10.62 26.36 -23.74
N GLY A 12 -11.92 26.46 -23.45
CA GLY A 12 -12.68 27.71 -23.44
C GLY A 12 -12.54 28.57 -22.17
N LEU A 13 -11.82 28.08 -21.15
CA LEU A 13 -11.64 28.81 -19.89
C LEU A 13 -10.64 29.97 -20.06
N ARG A 14 -10.90 31.07 -19.36
CA ARG A 14 -10.01 32.24 -19.34
C ARG A 14 -8.67 31.88 -18.69
N ALA A 15 -7.58 32.18 -19.38
CA ALA A 15 -6.22 31.93 -18.88
C ALA A 15 -5.89 32.86 -17.70
N THR A 16 -5.48 32.27 -16.59
CA THR A 16 -4.97 32.99 -15.41
C THR A 16 -3.49 33.39 -15.61
N ASN A 17 -2.96 34.25 -14.73
CA ASN A 17 -1.54 34.57 -14.75
C ASN A 17 -0.66 33.36 -14.40
N ASP A 18 -1.16 32.45 -13.56
CA ASP A 18 -0.46 31.21 -13.23
C ASP A 18 -0.40 30.26 -14.44
N ASP A 19 -1.48 30.22 -15.23
CA ASP A 19 -1.53 29.45 -16.49
C ASP A 19 -0.49 30.01 -17.50
N ARG A 20 -0.43 31.34 -17.67
CA ARG A 20 0.59 32.00 -18.52
C ARG A 20 2.01 31.73 -18.02
N ALA A 21 2.25 31.86 -16.71
CA ALA A 21 3.56 31.60 -16.11
C ALA A 21 3.98 30.13 -16.26
N ALA A 22 3.05 29.18 -16.22
CA ALA A 22 3.33 27.78 -16.46
C ALA A 22 3.78 27.52 -17.90
N VAL A 23 3.14 28.15 -18.88
CA VAL A 23 3.54 28.01 -20.29
C VAL A 23 4.88 28.68 -20.58
N VAL A 24 5.15 29.87 -20.03
CA VAL A 24 6.47 30.51 -20.16
C VAL A 24 7.58 29.58 -19.65
N ARG A 25 7.40 28.92 -18.51
CA ARG A 25 8.39 27.94 -18.01
C ARG A 25 8.63 26.79 -18.99
N ILE A 26 7.60 26.32 -19.70
CA ILE A 26 7.76 25.27 -20.72
C ILE A 26 8.54 25.78 -21.93
N LEU A 27 8.28 27.01 -22.37
CA LEU A 27 9.02 27.65 -23.47
C LEU A 27 10.48 27.92 -23.09
N ASP A 28 10.75 28.36 -21.85
CA ASP A 28 12.11 28.55 -21.33
C ASP A 28 12.88 27.22 -21.35
N ILE A 29 12.26 26.13 -20.88
CA ILE A 29 12.83 24.78 -20.98
C ILE A 29 13.09 24.41 -22.45
N GLY A 30 12.15 24.72 -23.36
CA GLY A 30 12.33 24.47 -24.79
C GLY A 30 13.52 25.22 -25.40
N ARG A 31 13.72 26.48 -25.04
CA ARG A 31 14.86 27.30 -25.47
C ARG A 31 16.17 26.77 -24.89
N ASP A 32 16.20 26.47 -23.60
CA ASP A 32 17.39 25.98 -22.90
C ASP A 32 17.81 24.58 -23.42
N GLU A 33 16.85 23.78 -23.86
CA GLU A 33 17.06 22.50 -24.55
C GLU A 33 17.35 22.65 -26.06
N GLY A 34 17.38 23.88 -26.60
CA GLY A 34 17.63 24.19 -28.01
C GLY A 34 16.53 23.74 -28.98
N ARG A 35 15.32 23.47 -28.48
CA ARG A 35 14.12 23.15 -29.29
C ARG A 35 13.46 24.40 -29.88
N LEU A 36 13.67 25.54 -29.24
CA LEU A 36 13.26 26.86 -29.71
C LEU A 36 14.53 27.71 -29.88
N ASP A 37 14.66 28.42 -31.00
CA ASP A 37 15.66 29.47 -31.10
C ASP A 37 15.25 30.69 -30.25
N SER A 38 16.18 31.61 -30.02
CA SER A 38 15.95 32.78 -29.15
C SER A 38 14.91 33.75 -29.71
N VAL A 39 14.76 33.84 -31.03
CA VAL A 39 13.79 34.73 -31.70
C VAL A 39 12.39 34.12 -31.64
N GLU A 40 12.29 32.81 -31.85
CA GLU A 40 11.04 32.05 -31.74
C GLU A 40 10.54 31.99 -30.30
N HIS A 41 11.43 31.77 -29.34
CA HIS A 41 11.12 31.83 -27.91
C HIS A 41 10.51 33.19 -27.53
N ALA A 42 11.16 34.29 -27.90
CA ALA A 42 10.66 35.64 -27.60
C ALA A 42 9.27 35.87 -28.22
N ARG A 43 9.06 35.48 -29.48
CA ARG A 43 7.76 35.58 -30.16
C ARG A 43 6.66 34.79 -29.43
N ARG A 44 6.98 33.57 -28.99
CA ARG A 44 6.02 32.72 -28.28
C ARG A 44 5.73 33.24 -26.86
N VAL A 45 6.71 33.79 -26.17
CA VAL A 45 6.51 34.44 -24.86
C VAL A 45 5.57 35.65 -25.00
N ASP A 46 5.73 36.47 -26.04
CA ASP A 46 4.81 37.58 -26.32
C ASP A 46 3.38 37.08 -26.63
N ALA A 47 3.27 36.01 -27.42
CA ALA A 47 1.98 35.38 -27.71
C ALA A 47 1.30 34.79 -26.45
N VAL A 48 2.07 34.26 -25.49
CA VAL A 48 1.54 33.80 -24.20
C VAL A 48 0.93 34.95 -23.41
N GLN A 49 1.53 36.14 -23.43
CA GLN A 49 0.97 37.31 -22.74
C GLN A 49 -0.32 37.81 -23.39
N ALA A 50 -0.45 37.67 -24.71
CA ALA A 50 -1.64 38.03 -25.46
C ALA A 50 -2.80 37.02 -25.33
N ALA A 51 -2.50 35.77 -24.93
CA ALA A 51 -3.48 34.69 -24.86
C ALA A 51 -4.54 34.92 -23.77
N LYS A 52 -5.81 34.83 -24.18
CA LYS A 52 -6.99 35.03 -23.33
C LYS A 52 -7.58 33.72 -22.83
N THR A 53 -7.35 32.62 -23.53
CA THR A 53 -7.93 31.30 -23.21
C THR A 53 -6.86 30.25 -22.98
N ARG A 54 -7.21 29.20 -22.23
CA ARG A 54 -6.33 28.03 -22.05
C ARG A 54 -6.07 27.30 -23.36
N GLY A 55 -7.05 27.27 -24.28
CA GLY A 55 -6.87 26.69 -25.62
C GLY A 55 -5.81 27.43 -26.44
N GLU A 56 -5.78 28.77 -26.41
CA GLU A 56 -4.72 29.57 -27.04
C GLU A 56 -3.35 29.29 -26.43
N LEU A 57 -3.27 29.11 -25.11
CA LEU A 57 -2.03 28.74 -24.42
C LEU A 57 -1.53 27.34 -24.80
N VAL A 58 -2.44 26.37 -24.93
CA VAL A 58 -2.11 25.01 -25.36
C VAL A 58 -1.56 25.02 -26.78
N ALA A 59 -2.19 25.76 -27.69
CA ALA A 59 -1.76 25.90 -29.08
C ALA A 59 -0.30 26.35 -29.24
N LEU A 60 0.20 27.21 -28.33
CA LEU A 60 1.58 27.69 -28.35
C LEU A 60 2.62 26.63 -27.92
N THR A 61 2.17 25.49 -27.40
CA THR A 61 3.01 24.39 -26.93
C THR A 61 2.72 23.04 -27.59
N LEU A 62 1.67 22.95 -28.42
CA LEU A 62 1.23 21.70 -29.04
C LEU A 62 2.25 21.16 -30.04
N ASP A 63 2.95 22.04 -30.73
CA ASP A 63 3.96 21.74 -31.74
C ASP A 63 5.37 21.65 -31.15
N LEU A 64 5.54 21.88 -29.85
CA LEU A 64 6.81 21.62 -29.19
C LEU A 64 7.09 20.10 -29.21
N PRO A 65 8.27 19.68 -29.69
CA PRO A 65 8.68 18.27 -29.60
C PRO A 65 8.61 17.83 -28.13
N ASP A 66 8.19 16.59 -27.85
CA ASP A 66 8.20 16.08 -26.47
C ASP A 66 9.58 16.21 -25.82
N ARG A 67 9.60 16.30 -24.47
CA ARG A 67 10.83 16.50 -23.68
C ARG A 67 11.94 15.56 -24.13
N ARG A 68 13.19 16.02 -24.10
CA ARG A 68 14.38 15.16 -24.27
C ARG A 68 14.24 13.92 -23.36
N GLY A 69 14.00 12.76 -23.98
CA GLY A 69 13.73 11.49 -23.30
C GLY A 69 12.65 10.65 -24.01
N GLU A 70 11.66 11.30 -24.61
CA GLU A 70 10.63 10.68 -25.46
C GLU A 70 10.77 11.20 -26.90
N HIS A 71 11.94 11.02 -27.51
CA HIS A 71 12.02 11.10 -28.97
C HIS A 71 11.41 9.81 -29.52
N TRP A 72 10.57 9.87 -30.55
CA TRP A 72 10.23 8.66 -31.31
C TRP A 72 11.50 8.23 -32.05
N TRP A 73 12.30 7.33 -31.44
CA TRP A 73 13.60 6.81 -31.89
C TRP A 73 13.56 6.08 -33.26
N PHE A 74 12.43 6.14 -33.95
CA PHE A 74 12.21 5.72 -35.33
C PHE A 74 12.49 6.83 -36.35
N ASP A 75 12.85 8.04 -35.88
CA ASP A 75 13.26 9.15 -36.73
C ASP A 75 14.64 8.84 -37.38
N PRO A 76 14.82 8.95 -38.71
CA PRO A 76 16.12 8.79 -39.41
C PRO A 76 17.19 9.84 -39.02
N ALA A 77 17.09 10.45 -37.84
CA ALA A 77 17.97 11.47 -37.32
C ALA A 77 19.39 10.93 -37.06
N ARG A 78 20.38 11.76 -37.41
CA ARG A 78 21.79 11.51 -37.13
C ARG A 78 22.09 11.59 -35.63
N VAL A 79 22.99 10.72 -35.16
CA VAL A 79 23.50 10.75 -33.77
C VAL A 79 24.29 12.04 -33.52
N ARG A 80 23.93 12.76 -32.46
CA ARG A 80 24.58 14.03 -32.06
C ARG A 80 25.80 13.78 -31.17
N GLY A 81 26.61 14.82 -30.94
CA GLY A 81 27.77 14.75 -30.04
C GLY A 81 27.37 14.32 -28.61
N ASP A 82 26.36 14.98 -28.04
CA ASP A 82 25.83 14.69 -26.70
C ASP A 82 25.35 13.24 -26.54
N ASP A 83 24.84 12.62 -27.61
CA ASP A 83 24.41 11.22 -27.59
C ASP A 83 25.60 10.26 -27.43
N ARG A 84 26.72 10.56 -28.10
CA ARG A 84 27.95 9.78 -27.97
C ARG A 84 28.56 9.92 -26.58
N GLU A 85 28.50 11.12 -25.99
CA GLU A 85 28.95 11.34 -24.60
C GLU A 85 28.07 10.58 -23.59
N ARG A 86 26.75 10.55 -23.78
CA ARG A 86 25.85 9.69 -23.00
C ARG A 86 26.19 8.21 -23.18
N ALA A 87 26.48 7.78 -24.40
CA ALA A 87 26.87 6.41 -24.70
C ALA A 87 28.13 5.97 -23.96
N VAL A 88 29.16 6.85 -23.88
CA VAL A 88 30.36 6.58 -23.07
C VAL A 88 29.99 6.39 -21.59
N ARG A 89 29.10 7.22 -21.04
CA ARG A 89 28.65 7.08 -19.64
C ARG A 89 27.94 5.75 -19.40
N TRP A 90 27.05 5.33 -20.30
CA TRP A 90 26.36 4.04 -20.16
C TRP A 90 27.30 2.84 -20.32
N LEU A 91 28.32 2.93 -21.19
CA LEU A 91 29.36 1.91 -21.28
C LEU A 91 30.16 1.80 -19.98
N ALA A 92 30.54 2.93 -19.38
CA ALA A 92 31.24 2.97 -18.10
C ALA A 92 30.36 2.42 -16.96
N GLU A 93 29.07 2.77 -16.92
CA GLU A 93 28.12 2.24 -15.94
C GLU A 93 27.93 0.72 -16.10
N GLY A 94 27.76 0.24 -17.34
CA GLY A 94 27.70 -1.19 -17.63
C GLY A 94 28.95 -1.96 -17.20
N ALA A 95 30.12 -1.35 -17.35
CA ALA A 95 31.39 -1.90 -16.86
C ALA A 95 31.44 -1.94 -15.32
N ALA A 96 31.05 -0.84 -14.66
CA ALA A 96 31.02 -0.74 -13.20
C ALA A 96 30.08 -1.77 -12.56
N GLN A 97 28.98 -2.12 -13.25
CA GLN A 97 28.05 -3.16 -12.83
C GLN A 97 28.50 -4.59 -13.23
N GLY A 98 29.68 -4.74 -13.84
CA GLY A 98 30.20 -6.04 -14.30
C GLY A 98 29.40 -6.66 -15.44
N ARG A 99 28.59 -5.87 -16.17
CA ARG A 99 27.81 -6.32 -17.34
C ARG A 99 28.69 -6.38 -18.60
N LEU A 100 29.76 -5.61 -18.65
CA LEU A 100 30.73 -5.56 -19.74
C LEU A 100 32.14 -5.88 -19.25
N THR A 101 32.92 -6.59 -20.06
CA THR A 101 34.36 -6.76 -19.84
C THR A 101 35.11 -5.49 -20.27
N ALA A 102 36.33 -5.29 -19.76
CA ALA A 102 37.17 -4.17 -20.19
C ALA A 102 37.39 -4.13 -21.71
N ALA A 103 37.60 -5.30 -22.33
CA ALA A 103 37.73 -5.43 -23.79
C ALA A 103 36.43 -5.06 -24.53
N GLU A 104 35.27 -5.39 -23.97
CA GLU A 104 33.96 -5.00 -24.54
C GLU A 104 33.78 -3.48 -24.53
N VAL A 105 34.14 -2.83 -23.42
CA VAL A 105 34.05 -1.38 -23.27
C VAL A 105 34.97 -0.69 -24.27
N GLU A 106 36.21 -1.15 -24.39
CA GLU A 106 37.19 -0.62 -25.35
C GLU A 106 36.67 -0.77 -26.79
N ARG A 107 36.25 -1.98 -27.19
CA ARG A 107 35.70 -2.24 -28.54
C ARG A 107 34.49 -1.36 -28.85
N ARG A 108 33.54 -1.25 -27.93
CA ARG A 108 32.32 -0.44 -28.15
C ARG A 108 32.63 1.06 -28.15
N SER A 109 33.54 1.51 -27.30
CA SER A 109 33.96 2.92 -27.24
C SER A 109 34.70 3.33 -28.52
N ALA A 110 35.56 2.46 -29.06
CA ALA A 110 36.27 2.70 -30.32
C ALA A 110 35.32 2.78 -31.54
N ALA A 111 34.16 2.12 -31.49
CA ALA A 111 33.15 2.16 -32.55
C ALA A 111 32.24 3.41 -32.51
N LEU A 112 32.11 4.09 -31.36
CA LEU A 112 31.22 5.25 -31.18
C LEU A 112 31.41 6.39 -32.21
N PRO A 113 32.64 6.78 -32.60
CA PRO A 113 32.83 7.84 -33.59
C PRO A 113 32.22 7.51 -34.96
N GLY A 114 32.14 6.22 -35.32
CA GLY A 114 31.58 5.75 -36.59
C GLY A 114 30.05 5.63 -36.60
N VAL A 115 29.38 5.79 -35.44
CA VAL A 115 27.92 5.67 -35.34
C VAL A 115 27.25 6.93 -35.88
N GLY A 116 26.53 6.77 -36.99
CA GLY A 116 25.80 7.81 -37.69
C GLY A 116 24.31 7.85 -37.39
N THR A 117 23.70 6.71 -37.02
CA THR A 117 22.24 6.59 -36.80
C THR A 117 21.88 6.06 -35.40
N TYR A 118 20.68 6.37 -34.91
CA TYR A 118 20.21 5.83 -33.63
C TYR A 118 20.02 4.31 -33.66
N ALA A 119 19.78 3.71 -34.84
CA ALA A 119 19.73 2.27 -35.00
C ALA A 119 21.09 1.60 -34.74
N GLU A 120 22.17 2.19 -35.26
CA GLU A 120 23.56 1.78 -34.99
C GLU A 120 23.92 1.99 -33.51
N LEU A 121 23.52 3.12 -32.93
CA LEU A 121 23.74 3.41 -31.51
C LEU A 121 23.04 2.39 -30.61
N ARG A 122 21.79 2.06 -30.94
CA ARG A 122 21.00 1.03 -30.24
C ARG A 122 21.64 -0.35 -30.36
N ALA A 123 22.17 -0.70 -31.54
CA ALA A 123 22.88 -1.96 -31.73
C ALA A 123 24.15 -2.02 -30.85
N LEU A 124 24.88 -0.90 -30.77
CA LEU A 124 26.09 -0.79 -29.95
C LEU A 124 25.81 -0.88 -28.44
N LEU A 125 24.75 -0.23 -27.96
CA LEU A 125 24.39 -0.12 -26.54
C LEU A 125 23.43 -1.22 -26.06
N ARG A 126 23.11 -2.20 -26.90
CA ARG A 126 22.16 -3.27 -26.58
C ARG A 126 22.54 -3.97 -25.27
N GLY A 127 21.55 -4.07 -24.38
CA GLY A 127 21.61 -4.77 -23.10
C GLY A 127 22.25 -3.97 -21.95
N LEU A 128 22.44 -2.66 -22.12
CA LEU A 128 22.94 -1.77 -21.05
C LEU A 128 21.79 -1.03 -20.35
N PRO A 129 21.93 -0.76 -19.04
CA PRO A 129 20.96 0.01 -18.27
C PRO A 129 20.97 1.49 -18.69
N GLY A 130 19.87 2.19 -18.42
CA GLY A 130 19.76 3.65 -18.63
C GLY A 130 19.59 4.11 -20.08
N TRP A 131 19.73 3.20 -21.07
CA TRP A 131 19.42 3.47 -22.46
C TRP A 131 17.89 3.38 -22.73
N PRO A 132 17.27 4.41 -23.32
CA PRO A 132 15.84 4.39 -23.65
C PRO A 132 15.45 3.25 -24.62
N GLY A 133 14.43 2.48 -24.27
CA GLY A 133 13.94 1.36 -25.10
C GLY A 133 14.71 0.04 -24.93
N THR A 134 15.56 -0.07 -23.91
CA THR A 134 16.01 -1.38 -23.41
C THR A 134 14.88 -1.99 -22.58
N ASP A 135 14.36 -3.14 -23.00
CA ASP A 135 13.53 -3.99 -22.14
C ASP A 135 14.41 -4.52 -21.00
N ASP A 136 13.91 -4.49 -19.76
CA ASP A 136 14.57 -5.08 -18.60
C ASP A 136 14.97 -6.55 -18.83
N ASN A 137 14.28 -7.26 -19.72
CA ASN A 137 14.61 -8.62 -20.11
C ASN A 137 15.81 -8.74 -21.05
N ASP A 138 16.14 -7.66 -21.77
CA ASP A 138 17.27 -7.62 -22.70
C ASP A 138 18.58 -7.19 -22.05
N LEU A 139 18.55 -6.75 -20.79
CA LEU A 139 19.73 -6.37 -20.02
C LEU A 139 20.73 -7.52 -19.88
N LEU A 140 22.02 -7.20 -20.02
CA LEU A 140 23.12 -8.13 -19.77
C LEU A 140 23.25 -8.38 -18.28
N ALA A 141 23.36 -9.62 -17.83
CA ALA A 141 23.53 -9.92 -16.40
C ALA A 141 24.88 -9.37 -15.88
N GLY A 142 24.82 -8.60 -14.78
CA GLY A 142 25.98 -8.05 -14.08
C GLY A 142 26.55 -9.01 -13.04
N THR A 143 27.61 -8.60 -12.34
CA THR A 143 28.18 -9.37 -11.23
C THR A 143 27.21 -9.46 -10.07
N ALA A 144 26.63 -8.33 -9.66
CA ALA A 144 25.64 -8.27 -8.59
C ALA A 144 24.40 -9.17 -8.87
N ASP A 145 23.97 -9.26 -10.13
CA ASP A 145 22.86 -10.13 -10.53
C ASP A 145 23.21 -11.62 -10.33
N ARG A 146 24.45 -12.01 -10.68
CA ARG A 146 24.94 -13.39 -10.49
C ARG A 146 25.17 -13.71 -9.02
N ASP A 147 25.77 -12.80 -8.27
CA ASP A 147 26.01 -12.98 -6.82
C ASP A 147 24.68 -13.16 -6.07
N ALA A 148 23.67 -12.35 -6.42
CA ALA A 148 22.32 -12.52 -5.88
C ALA A 148 21.72 -13.88 -6.28
N ALA A 149 21.93 -14.34 -7.52
CA ALA A 149 21.43 -15.64 -7.97
C ALA A 149 22.13 -16.81 -7.26
N LEU A 150 23.44 -16.75 -7.06
CA LEU A 150 24.22 -17.73 -6.31
C LEU A 150 23.80 -17.78 -4.83
N ALA A 151 23.49 -16.64 -4.22
CA ALA A 151 22.94 -16.59 -2.87
C ALA A 151 21.59 -17.33 -2.78
N ARG A 152 20.70 -17.14 -3.76
CA ARG A 152 19.42 -17.85 -3.84
C ARG A 152 19.58 -19.34 -4.13
N LEU A 153 20.56 -19.72 -4.95
CA LEU A 153 20.91 -21.13 -5.16
C LEU A 153 21.40 -21.77 -3.85
N THR A 154 22.25 -21.06 -3.10
CA THR A 154 22.73 -21.52 -1.79
C THR A 154 21.57 -21.75 -0.82
N GLU A 155 20.64 -20.79 -0.73
CA GLU A 155 19.41 -20.91 0.06
C GLU A 155 18.56 -22.11 -0.39
N ALA A 156 18.45 -22.33 -1.70
CA ALA A 156 17.70 -23.47 -2.25
C ALA A 156 18.35 -24.82 -1.89
N VAL A 157 19.68 -24.91 -1.80
CA VAL A 157 20.37 -26.12 -1.30
C VAL A 157 20.10 -26.32 0.19
N VAL A 158 20.20 -25.25 0.98
CA VAL A 158 19.98 -25.31 2.44
C VAL A 158 18.56 -25.78 2.78
N ASP A 159 17.56 -25.30 2.04
CA ASP A 159 16.15 -25.64 2.27
C ASP A 159 15.69 -26.90 1.49
N GLY A 160 16.62 -27.66 0.89
CA GLY A 160 16.33 -28.94 0.23
C GLY A 160 15.56 -28.85 -1.10
N ARG A 161 15.51 -27.66 -1.72
CA ARG A 161 14.92 -27.47 -3.07
C ARG A 161 15.83 -27.95 -4.19
N VAL A 162 17.14 -27.98 -3.95
CA VAL A 162 18.17 -28.41 -4.90
C VAL A 162 19.03 -29.48 -4.25
N GLU A 163 19.23 -30.59 -4.95
CA GLU A 163 20.12 -31.63 -4.47
C GLU A 163 21.60 -31.17 -4.54
N PRO A 164 22.45 -31.54 -3.57
CA PRO A 164 23.87 -31.17 -3.60
C PRO A 164 24.61 -31.58 -4.88
N ALA A 165 24.14 -32.63 -5.57
CA ALA A 165 24.69 -33.09 -6.85
C ALA A 165 24.35 -32.17 -8.03
N GLU A 166 23.22 -31.45 -7.98
CA GLU A 166 22.78 -30.51 -9.02
C GLU A 166 23.43 -29.12 -8.88
N HIS A 167 23.83 -28.76 -7.65
CA HIS A 167 24.42 -27.47 -7.31
C HIS A 167 25.53 -27.01 -8.28
N PRO A 168 26.59 -27.80 -8.59
CA PRO A 168 27.67 -27.32 -9.47
C PRO A 168 27.19 -27.07 -10.91
N GLY A 169 26.16 -27.78 -11.39
CA GLY A 169 25.57 -27.54 -12.71
C GLY A 169 24.85 -26.20 -12.76
N LEU A 170 24.01 -25.93 -11.76
CA LEU A 170 23.26 -24.67 -11.66
C LEU A 170 24.17 -23.46 -11.40
N GLU A 171 25.25 -23.64 -10.63
CA GLU A 171 26.27 -22.62 -10.43
C GLU A 171 26.96 -22.26 -11.77
N ALA A 172 27.28 -23.27 -12.59
CA ALA A 172 27.83 -23.06 -13.93
C ALA A 172 26.83 -22.35 -14.86
N ASP A 173 25.55 -22.72 -14.83
CA ASP A 173 24.49 -22.09 -15.63
C ASP A 173 24.29 -20.61 -15.24
N ILE A 174 24.29 -20.29 -13.95
CA ILE A 174 24.25 -18.91 -13.44
C ILE A 174 25.48 -18.13 -13.92
N GLY A 175 26.66 -18.73 -13.86
CA GLY A 175 27.90 -18.12 -14.36
C GLY A 175 27.85 -17.83 -15.86
N GLN A 176 27.26 -18.73 -16.66
CA GLN A 176 27.16 -18.61 -18.11
C GLN A 176 26.01 -17.70 -18.59
N ALA A 177 25.01 -17.43 -17.74
CA ALA A 177 23.89 -16.58 -18.07
C ALA A 177 24.36 -15.18 -18.50
N ARG A 178 24.10 -14.84 -19.76
CA ARG A 178 24.50 -13.56 -20.33
C ARG A 178 23.44 -12.48 -20.15
N ARG A 179 22.16 -12.84 -20.08
CA ARG A 179 21.06 -11.89 -19.93
C ARG A 179 20.34 -12.06 -18.60
N LEU A 180 19.78 -10.96 -18.12
CA LEU A 180 19.03 -10.92 -16.88
C LEU A 180 17.77 -11.79 -16.94
N ARG A 181 17.13 -11.90 -18.11
CA ARG A 181 16.01 -12.84 -18.31
C ARG A 181 16.40 -14.30 -18.10
N ASP A 182 17.64 -14.68 -18.46
CA ASP A 182 18.10 -16.07 -18.34
C ASP A 182 18.30 -16.40 -16.86
N LEU A 183 18.90 -15.48 -16.09
CA LEU A 183 18.99 -15.59 -14.62
C LEU A 183 17.61 -15.62 -13.97
N ARG A 184 16.68 -14.75 -14.38
CA ARG A 184 15.31 -14.72 -13.85
C ARG A 184 14.58 -16.03 -14.11
N ALA A 185 14.77 -16.65 -15.28
CA ALA A 185 14.18 -17.94 -15.60
C ALA A 185 14.72 -19.05 -14.70
N LEU A 186 16.04 -19.10 -14.47
CA LEU A 186 16.65 -20.05 -13.54
C LEU A 186 16.12 -19.84 -12.10
N LEU A 187 16.03 -18.59 -11.65
CA LEU A 187 15.50 -18.29 -10.31
C LEU A 187 14.01 -18.61 -10.19
N ALA A 188 13.24 -18.47 -11.26
CA ALA A 188 11.83 -18.85 -11.28
C ALA A 188 11.66 -20.38 -11.20
N ASP A 189 12.51 -21.16 -11.89
CA ASP A 189 12.54 -22.62 -11.75
C ASP A 189 12.86 -23.03 -10.31
N LEU A 190 13.91 -22.45 -9.72
CA LEU A 190 14.28 -22.69 -8.32
C LEU A 190 13.19 -22.31 -7.31
N ALA A 191 12.43 -21.26 -7.59
CA ALA A 191 11.32 -20.82 -6.76
C ALA A 191 10.08 -21.72 -6.90
N ALA A 192 9.91 -22.41 -8.02
CA ALA A 192 8.81 -23.36 -8.25
C ALA A 192 9.04 -24.71 -7.55
N ARG A 193 10.28 -25.01 -7.16
CA ARG A 193 10.65 -26.24 -6.44
C ARG A 193 10.19 -26.21 -4.98
N ALA A 194 9.68 -27.34 -4.52
CA ALA A 194 9.22 -27.54 -3.16
C ALA A 194 10.39 -27.64 -2.17
N SER A 195 10.37 -26.84 -1.11
CA SER A 195 11.35 -26.95 -0.01
C SER A 195 10.99 -28.06 0.98
N ASP A 196 11.97 -28.48 1.79
CA ASP A 196 11.75 -29.42 2.88
C ASP A 196 10.73 -28.91 3.89
N GLN A 197 10.77 -27.60 4.20
CA GLN A 197 9.78 -26.99 5.06
C GLN A 197 8.37 -27.09 4.46
N GLN A 198 8.21 -26.81 3.16
CA GLN A 198 6.91 -26.92 2.49
C GLN A 198 6.41 -28.38 2.47
N ARG A 199 7.30 -29.35 2.24
CA ARG A 199 6.96 -30.78 2.33
C ARG A 199 6.53 -31.16 3.74
N HIS A 200 7.22 -30.64 4.77
CA HIS A 200 6.89 -30.90 6.17
C HIS A 200 5.55 -30.28 6.57
N ASP A 201 5.30 -29.04 6.18
CA ASP A 201 4.03 -28.34 6.43
C ASP A 201 2.86 -29.08 5.78
N ALA A 202 3.01 -29.49 4.51
CA ALA A 202 2.00 -30.29 3.83
C ALA A 202 1.75 -31.65 4.51
N ALA A 203 2.79 -32.32 5.01
CA ALA A 203 2.63 -33.56 5.76
C ALA A 203 1.90 -33.33 7.10
N ALA A 204 2.20 -32.24 7.80
CA ALA A 204 1.51 -31.85 9.03
C ALA A 204 0.02 -31.53 8.78
N GLU A 205 -0.30 -30.85 7.68
CA GLU A 205 -1.69 -30.60 7.25
C GLU A 205 -2.44 -31.89 6.97
N LEU A 206 -1.82 -32.84 6.26
CA LEU A 206 -2.40 -34.16 6.00
C LEU A 206 -2.64 -34.95 7.30
N ALA A 207 -1.72 -34.86 8.26
CA ALA A 207 -1.86 -35.50 9.57
C ALA A 207 -3.00 -34.88 10.39
N ALA A 208 -3.14 -33.55 10.38
CA ALA A 208 -4.25 -32.85 11.02
C ALA A 208 -5.60 -33.22 10.38
N ALA A 209 -5.65 -33.29 9.05
CA ALA A 209 -6.87 -33.70 8.35
C ALA A 209 -7.27 -35.16 8.65
N HIS A 210 -6.31 -36.07 8.79
CA HIS A 210 -6.58 -37.43 9.25
C HIS A 210 -7.08 -37.44 10.71
N HIS A 211 -6.45 -36.67 11.60
CA HIS A 211 -6.86 -36.58 13.00
C HIS A 211 -8.31 -36.08 13.15
N ASP A 212 -8.72 -35.10 12.33
CA ASP A 212 -10.08 -34.56 12.33
C ASP A 212 -11.10 -35.47 11.58
N GLY A 213 -10.66 -36.60 11.04
CA GLY A 213 -11.49 -37.55 10.28
C GLY A 213 -11.90 -37.05 8.89
N ARG A 214 -11.17 -36.09 8.31
CA ARG A 214 -11.37 -35.60 6.93
C ARG A 214 -10.72 -36.50 5.88
N LEU A 215 -9.68 -37.23 6.26
CA LEU A 215 -8.99 -38.23 5.44
C LEU A 215 -9.07 -39.58 6.14
N ASP A 216 -9.31 -40.64 5.37
CA ASP A 216 -9.14 -42.00 5.89
C ASP A 216 -7.64 -42.39 5.99
N GLY A 217 -7.35 -43.47 6.70
CA GLY A 217 -5.97 -43.90 6.95
C GLY A 217 -5.20 -44.28 5.68
N THR A 218 -5.88 -44.86 4.69
CA THR A 218 -5.29 -45.23 3.40
C THR A 218 -4.94 -44.01 2.55
N GLU A 219 -5.86 -43.05 2.45
CA GLU A 219 -5.66 -41.79 1.73
C GLU A 219 -4.56 -40.96 2.39
N HIS A 220 -4.55 -40.87 3.73
CA HIS A 220 -3.50 -40.20 4.48
C HIS A 220 -2.12 -40.82 4.21
N ALA A 221 -1.99 -42.15 4.31
CA ALA A 221 -0.72 -42.84 4.05
C ALA A 221 -0.22 -42.60 2.62
N ASN A 222 -1.11 -42.73 1.62
CA ASN A 222 -0.77 -42.52 0.21
C ASN A 222 -0.32 -41.08 -0.07
N ARG A 223 -1.05 -40.08 0.44
CA ARG A 223 -0.69 -38.67 0.22
C ARG A 223 0.61 -38.32 0.94
N THR A 224 0.80 -38.77 2.17
CA THR A 224 2.03 -38.53 2.94
C THR A 224 3.26 -39.13 2.26
N ALA A 225 3.15 -40.35 1.74
CA ALA A 225 4.23 -40.97 0.96
C ALA A 225 4.57 -40.17 -0.30
N ARG A 226 3.56 -39.63 -0.99
CA ARG A 226 3.79 -38.76 -2.17
C ARG A 226 4.50 -37.47 -1.78
N THR A 227 4.08 -36.81 -0.69
CA THR A 227 4.65 -35.53 -0.22
C THR A 227 6.17 -35.56 -0.10
N GLN A 228 6.75 -36.69 0.33
CA GLN A 228 8.20 -36.87 0.49
C GLN A 228 8.98 -36.78 -0.84
N HIS A 229 8.35 -37.14 -1.96
CA HIS A 229 8.98 -37.20 -3.27
C HIS A 229 8.57 -36.07 -4.21
N VAL A 230 7.72 -35.14 -3.74
CA VAL A 230 7.30 -34.01 -4.56
C VAL A 230 8.45 -33.03 -4.74
N ALA A 231 8.78 -32.74 -6.00
CA ALA A 231 9.79 -31.77 -6.38
C ALA A 231 9.22 -30.35 -6.55
N MET A 232 7.93 -30.19 -6.85
CA MET A 232 7.33 -28.91 -7.23
C MET A 232 6.26 -28.45 -6.24
N THR A 233 6.24 -27.15 -5.91
CA THR A 233 5.26 -26.57 -4.97
C THR A 233 3.82 -26.69 -5.49
N ALA A 234 3.62 -26.67 -6.82
CA ALA A 234 2.31 -26.85 -7.43
C ALA A 234 1.70 -28.23 -7.13
N ASP A 235 2.53 -29.28 -7.14
CA ASP A 235 2.10 -30.64 -6.86
C ASP A 235 1.77 -30.83 -5.36
N LEU A 236 2.51 -30.15 -4.47
CA LEU A 236 2.16 -30.08 -3.04
C LEU A 236 0.79 -29.44 -2.85
N ALA A 237 0.54 -28.32 -3.53
CA ALA A 237 -0.76 -27.65 -3.49
C ALA A 237 -1.89 -28.55 -4.02
N GLN A 238 -1.62 -29.42 -5.00
CA GLN A 238 -2.59 -30.40 -5.45
C GLN A 238 -2.89 -31.47 -4.39
N LEU A 239 -1.90 -31.89 -3.61
CA LEU A 239 -2.08 -32.88 -2.55
C LEU A 239 -2.87 -32.36 -1.34
N THR A 240 -2.84 -31.05 -1.07
CA THR A 240 -3.52 -30.44 0.08
C THR A 240 -4.67 -29.50 -0.29
N GLY A 241 -4.90 -29.22 -1.58
CA GLY A 241 -5.83 -28.20 -2.04
C GLY A 241 -7.28 -28.41 -1.57
N ASP A 242 -7.74 -29.65 -1.49
CA ASP A 242 -9.07 -30.03 -0.99
C ASP A 242 -9.22 -29.96 0.55
N LEU A 243 -8.16 -29.58 1.25
CA LEU A 243 -8.18 -29.34 2.70
C LEU A 243 -8.38 -27.86 3.05
N HIS A 244 -8.48 -26.98 2.04
CA HIS A 244 -8.50 -25.52 2.20
C HIS A 244 -9.74 -24.86 1.56
N GLY A 245 -10.11 -23.69 2.10
CA GLY A 245 -11.17 -22.84 1.53
C GLY A 245 -12.57 -23.47 1.57
N ASP A 246 -13.43 -23.06 0.63
CA ASP A 246 -14.80 -23.57 0.51
C ASP A 246 -14.86 -25.02 -0.01
N ALA A 247 -13.80 -25.45 -0.71
CA ALA A 247 -13.59 -26.83 -1.15
C ALA A 247 -13.08 -27.75 -0.03
N ARG A 248 -12.79 -27.20 1.17
CA ARG A 248 -12.32 -27.96 2.32
C ARG A 248 -13.30 -29.08 2.66
N ARG A 249 -12.77 -30.29 2.77
CA ARG A 249 -13.52 -31.46 3.22
C ARG A 249 -14.13 -31.26 4.61
N LEU A 250 -15.38 -31.70 4.78
CA LEU A 250 -16.03 -31.69 6.10
C LEU A 250 -15.39 -32.70 7.03
N SER A 251 -15.08 -32.27 8.25
CA SER A 251 -14.69 -33.18 9.34
C SER A 251 -15.91 -33.91 9.88
N GLN A 252 -15.68 -35.02 10.58
CA GLN A 252 -16.78 -35.74 11.23
C GLN A 252 -17.47 -34.88 12.30
N ALA A 253 -16.69 -34.13 13.08
CA ALA A 253 -17.22 -33.22 14.09
C ALA A 253 -18.07 -32.08 13.48
N GLU A 254 -17.71 -31.61 12.29
CA GLU A 254 -18.49 -30.63 11.52
C GLU A 254 -19.80 -31.23 11.01
N ARG A 255 -19.78 -32.48 10.52
CA ARG A 255 -21.01 -33.19 10.11
C ARG A 255 -21.97 -33.32 11.30
N ASP A 256 -21.45 -33.63 12.48
CA ASP A 256 -22.25 -33.71 13.69
C ASP A 256 -22.75 -32.32 14.15
N ASP A 257 -22.02 -31.23 13.90
CA ASP A 257 -22.53 -29.88 14.17
C ASP A 257 -23.68 -29.50 13.24
N VAL A 258 -23.56 -29.82 11.95
CA VAL A 258 -24.63 -29.65 10.97
C VAL A 258 -25.86 -30.43 11.39
N ALA A 259 -25.69 -31.71 11.78
CA ALA A 259 -26.76 -32.54 12.30
C ALA A 259 -27.43 -31.95 13.55
N ARG A 260 -26.64 -31.47 14.53
CA ARG A 260 -27.16 -30.80 15.73
C ARG A 260 -27.95 -29.53 15.42
N ARG A 261 -27.51 -28.74 14.43
CA ARG A 261 -28.23 -27.53 14.00
C ARG A 261 -29.55 -27.87 13.31
N LEU A 262 -29.55 -28.85 12.43
CA LEU A 262 -30.79 -29.34 11.79
C LEU A 262 -31.75 -29.91 12.85
N LYS A 263 -31.24 -30.64 13.85
CA LYS A 263 -32.06 -31.16 14.95
C LYS A 263 -32.69 -30.04 15.77
N ARG A 264 -31.93 -28.97 16.05
CA ARG A 264 -32.46 -27.78 16.72
C ARG A 264 -33.56 -27.11 15.91
N ALA A 265 -33.38 -26.95 14.60
CA ALA A 265 -34.42 -26.38 13.74
C ALA A 265 -35.71 -27.23 13.72
N LEU A 266 -35.59 -28.56 13.78
CA LEU A 266 -36.73 -29.46 13.98
C LEU A 266 -37.39 -29.25 15.35
N ASP A 267 -36.59 -29.17 16.42
CA ASP A 267 -37.11 -28.95 17.79
C ASP A 267 -37.81 -27.58 17.95
N GLU A 268 -37.35 -26.57 17.20
CA GLU A 268 -37.96 -25.25 17.11
C GLU A 268 -39.21 -25.22 16.19
N GLY A 269 -39.54 -26.34 15.53
CA GLY A 269 -40.67 -26.44 14.59
C GLY A 269 -40.46 -25.70 13.26
N ARG A 270 -39.22 -25.34 12.93
CA ARG A 270 -38.85 -24.69 11.66
C ARG A 270 -38.66 -25.68 10.52
N LEU A 271 -38.44 -26.95 10.85
CA LEU A 271 -38.39 -28.08 9.92
C LEU A 271 -39.45 -29.09 10.36
N ASP A 272 -40.05 -29.78 9.39
CA ASP A 272 -40.79 -31.00 9.68
C ASP A 272 -39.88 -32.24 9.71
N LEU A 273 -40.42 -33.38 10.17
CA LEU A 273 -39.64 -34.61 10.32
C LEU A 273 -39.13 -35.17 8.96
N PRO A 274 -39.95 -35.30 7.91
CA PRO A 274 -39.47 -35.72 6.58
C PRO A 274 -38.36 -34.82 6.01
N GLU A 275 -38.48 -33.50 6.20
CA GLU A 275 -37.51 -32.52 5.74
C GLU A 275 -36.20 -32.63 6.52
N TYR A 276 -36.27 -32.77 7.84
CA TYR A 276 -35.10 -33.03 8.69
C TYR A 276 -34.35 -34.29 8.24
N GLU A 277 -35.04 -35.41 8.01
CA GLU A 277 -34.40 -36.66 7.57
C GLU A 277 -33.71 -36.50 6.21
N SER A 278 -34.34 -35.80 5.27
CA SER A 278 -33.76 -35.53 3.95
C SER A 278 -32.51 -34.67 4.03
N ARG A 279 -32.57 -33.56 4.80
CA ARG A 279 -31.42 -32.67 5.00
C ARG A 279 -30.31 -33.34 5.80
N LEU A 280 -30.64 -34.18 6.77
CA LEU A 280 -29.66 -34.95 7.55
C LEU A 280 -28.91 -35.97 6.68
N ARG A 281 -29.62 -36.68 5.80
CA ARG A 281 -28.99 -37.59 4.84
C ARG A 281 -28.06 -36.84 3.88
N THR A 282 -28.49 -35.66 3.43
CA THR A 282 -27.68 -34.78 2.57
C THR A 282 -26.46 -34.23 3.33
N ALA A 283 -26.60 -33.88 4.61
CA ALA A 283 -25.51 -33.42 5.47
C ALA A 283 -24.43 -34.50 5.68
N TYR A 284 -24.82 -35.75 5.89
CA TYR A 284 -23.86 -36.86 6.00
C TYR A 284 -23.26 -37.29 4.66
N ALA A 285 -23.95 -37.03 3.55
CA ALA A 285 -23.42 -37.23 2.19
C ALA A 285 -22.54 -36.07 1.71
N ALA A 286 -22.55 -34.92 2.39
CA ALA A 286 -21.76 -33.75 2.03
C ALA A 286 -20.26 -34.03 2.13
N GLY A 287 -19.55 -33.73 1.04
CA GLY A 287 -18.10 -33.91 0.96
C GLY A 287 -17.34 -32.67 1.43
N SER A 288 -17.89 -31.47 1.18
CA SER A 288 -17.22 -30.19 1.40
C SER A 288 -18.10 -29.18 2.15
N ILE A 289 -17.47 -28.12 2.67
CA ILE A 289 -18.17 -27.07 3.42
C ILE A 289 -19.18 -26.34 2.55
N ALA A 290 -18.84 -26.10 1.29
CA ALA A 290 -19.74 -25.50 0.32
C ALA A 290 -21.08 -26.27 0.21
N ASP A 291 -21.06 -27.59 0.34
CA ASP A 291 -22.26 -28.44 0.24
C ASP A 291 -23.23 -28.26 1.43
N THR A 292 -22.76 -27.71 2.55
CA THR A 292 -23.60 -27.51 3.75
C THR A 292 -24.38 -26.20 3.74
N ALA A 293 -23.90 -25.18 3.01
CA ALA A 293 -24.55 -23.87 2.98
C ALA A 293 -26.00 -23.91 2.45
N PRO A 294 -26.33 -24.66 1.38
CA PRO A 294 -27.70 -24.80 0.90
C PRO A 294 -28.67 -25.40 1.94
N LEU A 295 -28.17 -26.26 2.85
CA LEU A 295 -29.01 -26.92 3.87
C LEU A 295 -29.61 -25.96 4.89
N PHE A 296 -29.08 -24.73 4.96
CA PHE A 296 -29.50 -23.69 5.90
C PHE A 296 -29.98 -22.41 5.23
N ALA A 297 -30.08 -22.37 3.90
CA ALA A 297 -30.32 -21.14 3.15
C ALA A 297 -31.67 -20.46 3.51
N ASP A 298 -32.67 -21.26 3.84
CA ASP A 298 -34.01 -20.87 4.27
C ASP A 298 -34.17 -20.84 5.81
N LEU A 299 -33.28 -21.54 6.52
CA LEU A 299 -33.24 -21.62 7.99
C LEU A 299 -32.52 -20.42 8.63
N VAL A 300 -32.53 -19.25 7.99
CA VAL A 300 -31.87 -18.02 8.45
C VAL A 300 -32.21 -17.78 9.93
N ASP A 301 -31.21 -17.81 10.81
CA ASP A 301 -31.39 -17.44 12.21
C ASP A 301 -31.93 -16.00 12.27
N PRO A 302 -32.91 -15.67 13.13
CA PRO A 302 -33.18 -14.27 13.42
C PRO A 302 -31.85 -13.63 13.85
N PRO A 303 -31.49 -12.44 13.34
CA PRO A 303 -30.18 -11.87 13.58
C PRO A 303 -29.93 -11.85 15.08
N ARG A 304 -28.93 -12.61 15.53
CA ARG A 304 -28.48 -12.55 16.93
C ARG A 304 -28.28 -11.07 17.24
N PRO A 305 -28.84 -10.53 18.33
CA PRO A 305 -28.51 -9.17 18.74
C PRO A 305 -26.99 -9.14 18.84
N ALA A 306 -26.36 -8.30 18.00
CA ALA A 306 -24.91 -8.29 17.86
C ALA A 306 -24.31 -8.15 19.27
N ARG A 307 -23.69 -9.22 19.77
CA ARG A 307 -22.86 -9.12 20.97
C ARG A 307 -21.72 -8.19 20.57
N ARG A 308 -21.84 -6.92 20.94
CA ARG A 308 -20.84 -5.89 20.69
C ARG A 308 -19.48 -6.42 21.15
N GLY A 309 -18.60 -6.62 20.19
CA GLY A 309 -17.28 -7.16 20.44
C GLY A 309 -16.45 -6.22 21.31
N PRO A 310 -15.32 -6.71 21.86
CA PRO A 310 -14.35 -5.84 22.51
C PRO A 310 -13.87 -4.70 21.58
N LEU A 311 -13.77 -4.98 20.28
CA LEU A 311 -13.40 -3.99 19.25
C LEU A 311 -14.46 -2.90 19.11
N ASP A 312 -15.75 -3.26 19.02
CA ASP A 312 -16.85 -2.28 18.93
C ASP A 312 -16.84 -1.31 20.14
N ARG A 313 -16.58 -1.85 21.34
CA ARG A 313 -16.48 -1.05 22.57
C ARG A 313 -15.24 -0.14 22.62
N ALA A 314 -14.11 -0.62 22.11
CA ALA A 314 -12.89 0.18 22.03
C ALA A 314 -13.04 1.32 21.00
N PHE A 315 -13.69 1.04 19.86
CA PHE A 315 -13.98 2.04 18.82
C PHE A 315 -14.98 3.09 19.30
N ASP A 316 -16.07 2.69 19.97
CA ASP A 316 -17.03 3.63 20.55
C ASP A 316 -16.36 4.57 21.56
N ARG A 317 -15.46 4.06 22.42
CA ARG A 317 -14.68 4.89 23.36
C ARG A 317 -13.73 5.85 22.64
N LEU A 318 -13.13 5.44 21.54
CA LEU A 318 -12.23 6.27 20.75
C LEU A 318 -12.98 7.43 20.07
N LEU A 319 -14.17 7.16 19.52
CA LEU A 319 -15.05 8.17 18.92
C LEU A 319 -15.61 9.13 19.98
N PHE A 320 -16.04 8.62 21.14
CA PHE A 320 -16.58 9.45 22.22
C PHE A 320 -15.50 10.35 22.85
N ASN A 321 -14.26 9.87 23.01
CA ASN A 321 -13.15 10.67 23.55
C ASN A 321 -12.62 11.72 22.56
N SER A 322 -12.72 11.47 21.25
CA SER A 322 -12.30 12.44 20.22
C SER A 322 -13.34 13.55 20.00
N ALA A 323 -14.62 13.28 20.23
CA ALA A 323 -15.69 14.28 20.15
C ALA A 323 -15.71 15.27 21.34
N LEU A 324 -15.05 14.95 22.46
CA LEU A 324 -15.06 15.76 23.69
C LEU A 324 -13.84 16.67 23.85
N LEU A 325 -12.86 16.62 22.94
CA LEU A 325 -11.72 17.53 22.97
C LEU A 325 -11.90 18.60 21.87
N PRO A 326 -12.34 19.83 22.22
CA PRO A 326 -12.19 20.93 21.28
C PRO A 326 -10.70 21.09 20.99
N ALA A 327 -10.28 20.79 19.76
CA ALA A 327 -8.90 21.05 19.36
C ALA A 327 -8.65 22.57 19.52
N PRO A 328 -7.74 23.01 20.40
CA PRO A 328 -7.47 24.44 20.53
C PRO A 328 -6.91 24.92 19.18
N THR A 329 -7.66 25.77 18.50
CA THR A 329 -7.24 26.40 17.24
C THR A 329 -5.93 27.13 17.47
N ARG A 330 -4.83 26.60 16.91
CA ARG A 330 -3.43 27.04 17.10
C ARG A 330 -3.09 28.37 16.41
N TRP A 331 -4.05 29.26 16.18
CA TRP A 331 -3.82 30.50 15.43
C TRP A 331 -2.89 31.47 16.20
N TRP A 332 -2.97 31.51 17.52
CA TRP A 332 -2.10 32.34 18.36
C TRP A 332 -0.62 31.91 18.37
N GLN A 333 -0.31 30.62 18.14
CA GLN A 333 1.09 30.14 18.07
C GLN A 333 1.84 30.65 16.83
N ARG A 334 1.12 31.08 15.78
CA ARG A 334 1.72 31.80 14.63
C ARG A 334 2.02 33.25 14.96
N LEU A 335 1.25 33.86 15.87
CA LEU A 335 1.46 35.25 16.30
C LEU A 335 2.56 35.37 17.37
N PHE A 336 2.81 34.32 18.15
CA PHE A 336 3.80 34.34 19.24
C PHE A 336 4.69 33.07 19.27
N PRO A 337 5.86 33.06 18.59
CA PRO A 337 6.80 31.94 18.66
C PRO A 337 7.39 31.77 20.07
N LYS A 338 7.65 30.52 20.48
CA LYS A 338 8.11 30.13 21.85
C LYS A 338 9.21 31.00 22.50
N PRO A 339 10.24 31.54 21.79
CA PRO A 339 11.21 32.42 22.44
C PRO A 339 10.63 33.79 22.84
N ALA A 340 9.63 34.31 22.13
CA ALA A 340 9.05 35.63 22.40
C ALA A 340 8.32 35.69 23.76
N TRP A 341 7.70 34.59 24.18
CA TRP A 341 7.00 34.51 25.47
C TRP A 341 7.95 34.56 26.66
N LYS A 342 9.13 33.93 26.55
CA LYS A 342 10.17 33.99 27.59
C LYS A 342 10.73 35.41 27.74
N ILE A 343 10.85 36.13 26.63
CA ILE A 343 11.32 37.52 26.63
C ILE A 343 10.27 38.44 27.27
N LEU A 344 8.98 38.24 26.98
CA LEU A 344 7.88 39.00 27.59
C LEU A 344 7.76 38.77 29.11
N THR A 345 7.95 37.54 29.58
CA THR A 345 7.92 37.23 31.03
C THR A 345 9.10 37.84 31.76
N VAL A 346 10.31 37.74 31.21
CA VAL A 346 11.50 38.38 31.79
C VAL A 346 11.33 39.91 31.78
N GLY A 347 10.82 40.48 30.68
CA GLY A 347 10.51 41.91 30.56
C GLY A 347 9.48 42.39 31.59
N ALA A 348 8.40 41.63 31.80
CA ALA A 348 7.39 41.93 32.81
C ALA A 348 7.94 41.86 34.24
N LEU A 349 8.77 40.85 34.56
CA LEU A 349 9.43 40.74 35.86
C LEU A 349 10.40 41.90 36.12
N LEU A 350 11.21 42.27 35.12
CA LEU A 350 12.11 43.43 35.20
C LEU A 350 11.34 44.74 35.39
N THR A 351 10.22 44.89 34.67
CA THR A 351 9.34 46.06 34.78
C THR A 351 8.66 46.14 36.15
N CYS A 352 8.28 45.00 36.73
CA CYS A 352 7.79 44.94 38.12
C CYS A 352 8.88 45.30 39.13
N CYS A 353 10.09 44.74 39.01
CA CYS A 353 11.19 45.06 39.92
C CYS A 353 11.59 46.54 39.86
N LEU A 354 11.57 47.16 38.67
CA LEU A 354 11.87 48.58 38.49
C LEU A 354 10.71 49.51 38.86
N GLY A 355 9.47 49.06 38.70
CA GLY A 355 8.28 49.83 39.07
C GLY A 355 8.08 49.94 40.59
N VAL A 356 8.39 48.87 41.33
CA VAL A 356 8.28 48.83 42.80
C VAL A 356 9.24 49.81 43.49
N THR A 357 10.39 50.12 42.87
CA THR A 357 11.35 51.07 43.42
C THR A 357 11.00 52.53 43.15
N TRP A 358 10.19 52.85 42.14
CA TRP A 358 10.02 54.23 41.69
C TRP A 358 8.70 54.90 42.10
N HIS A 359 7.56 54.21 42.10
CA HIS A 359 6.26 54.83 42.40
C HIS A 359 5.36 53.90 43.23
N GLY A 360 5.32 54.13 44.54
CA GLY A 360 4.44 53.41 45.46
C GLY A 360 2.98 53.56 45.07
N GLY A 361 2.29 52.44 44.81
CA GLY A 361 0.83 52.41 44.70
C GLY A 361 0.28 51.40 43.70
N VAL A 362 -0.24 50.29 44.24
CA VAL A 362 -1.41 49.46 43.88
C VAL A 362 -1.71 49.10 42.41
N LEU A 363 -1.46 49.96 41.42
CA LEU A 363 -1.67 49.66 39.98
C LEU A 363 -0.62 48.68 39.41
N PHE A 364 0.54 48.54 40.06
CA PHE A 364 1.63 47.65 39.58
C PHE A 364 1.43 46.16 39.92
N LEU A 365 0.45 45.80 40.74
CA LEU A 365 0.12 44.40 41.02
C LEU A 365 -0.81 43.78 39.96
N GLY A 366 -1.56 44.60 39.22
CA GLY A 366 -2.56 44.10 38.27
C GLY A 366 -1.94 43.35 37.08
N VAL A 367 -0.85 43.88 36.50
CA VAL A 367 -0.16 43.26 35.36
C VAL A 367 0.52 41.93 35.73
N PRO A 368 1.33 41.84 36.80
CA PRO A 368 1.92 40.55 37.19
C PRO A 368 0.85 39.56 37.67
N LEU A 369 -0.23 40.00 38.32
CA LEU A 369 -1.35 39.13 38.68
C LEU A 369 -2.08 38.62 37.43
N LEU A 370 -2.26 39.45 36.39
CA LEU A 370 -2.85 39.04 35.12
C LEU A 370 -1.94 38.02 34.40
N VAL A 371 -0.63 38.27 34.33
CA VAL A 371 0.33 37.33 33.74
C VAL A 371 0.37 36.03 34.53
N PHE A 372 0.33 36.10 35.86
CA PHE A 372 0.26 34.94 36.75
C PHE A 372 -1.06 34.18 36.59
N LEU A 373 -2.20 34.85 36.49
CA LEU A 373 -3.50 34.22 36.25
C LEU A 373 -3.56 33.56 34.87
N ILE A 374 -2.96 34.16 33.84
CA ILE A 374 -2.82 33.53 32.52
C ILE A 374 -1.92 32.29 32.61
N PHE A 375 -0.83 32.36 33.38
CA PHE A 375 0.06 31.22 33.60
C PHE A 375 -0.63 30.08 34.35
N VAL A 376 -1.33 30.39 35.45
CA VAL A 376 -2.13 29.42 36.21
C VAL A 376 -3.26 28.85 35.35
N TYR A 377 -3.91 29.68 34.52
CA TYR A 377 -4.92 29.20 33.57
C TYR A 377 -4.32 28.27 32.52
N GLU A 378 -3.10 28.55 32.03
CA GLU A 378 -2.36 27.62 31.16
C GLU A 378 -2.02 26.31 31.87
N GLU A 379 -1.40 26.34 33.05
CA GLU A 379 -1.00 25.13 33.77
C GLU A 379 -2.22 24.26 34.13
N MET A 380 -3.32 24.89 34.55
CA MET A 380 -4.53 24.19 35.02
C MET A 380 -5.35 23.61 33.88
N PHE A 381 -5.39 24.24 32.70
CA PHE A 381 -6.12 23.71 31.53
C PHE A 381 -5.25 22.86 30.59
N TYR A 382 -3.95 23.15 30.45
CA TYR A 382 -3.05 22.39 29.58
C TYR A 382 -2.31 21.24 30.28
N GLY A 383 -2.26 21.21 31.62
CA GLY A 383 -1.85 20.00 32.38
C GLY A 383 -2.76 18.79 32.16
N GLY A 384 -3.95 19.00 31.58
CA GLY A 384 -4.84 17.94 31.09
C GLY A 384 -4.37 17.27 29.80
N SER A 385 -3.45 17.88 29.05
CA SER A 385 -2.91 17.35 27.78
C SER A 385 -2.17 16.03 27.99
N ASP A 386 -1.32 15.94 29.02
CA ASP A 386 -0.58 14.71 29.33
C ASP A 386 -1.52 13.57 29.74
N ASN A 387 -2.63 13.88 30.40
CA ASN A 387 -3.65 12.91 30.75
C ASN A 387 -4.50 12.50 29.53
N ALA A 388 -4.72 13.39 28.58
CA ALA A 388 -5.39 13.08 27.31
C ALA A 388 -4.51 12.18 26.44
N GLU A 389 -3.21 12.46 26.35
CA GLU A 389 -2.24 11.63 25.62
C GLU A 389 -2.12 10.24 26.26
N LYS A 390 -2.02 10.16 27.60
CA LYS A 390 -2.03 8.87 28.33
C LYS A 390 -3.33 8.09 28.13
N ARG A 391 -4.49 8.76 28.13
CA ARG A 391 -5.80 8.12 27.87
C ARG A 391 -5.91 7.64 26.43
N GLN A 392 -5.43 8.42 25.46
CA GLN A 392 -5.36 8.00 24.07
C GLN A 392 -4.44 6.80 23.89
N GLN A 393 -3.26 6.81 24.51
CA GLN A 393 -2.30 5.71 24.49
C GLN A 393 -2.91 4.43 25.06
N ALA A 394 -3.63 4.51 26.19
CA ALA A 394 -4.32 3.36 26.78
C ALA A 394 -5.39 2.76 25.85
N VAL A 395 -6.12 3.59 25.11
CA VAL A 395 -7.09 3.11 24.11
C VAL A 395 -6.37 2.46 22.91
N PHE A 396 -5.21 2.97 22.49
CA PHE A 396 -4.41 2.33 21.44
C PHE A 396 -3.86 0.98 21.88
N ASP A 397 -3.43 0.85 23.13
CA ASP A 397 -2.95 -0.41 23.69
C ASP A 397 -4.11 -1.43 23.80
N GLU A 398 -5.30 -0.97 24.19
CA GLU A 398 -6.51 -1.81 24.23
C GLU A 398 -6.88 -2.31 22.82
N LEU A 399 -6.89 -1.42 21.81
CA LEU A 399 -7.17 -1.77 20.41
C LEU A 399 -6.12 -2.75 19.86
N GLY A 400 -4.83 -2.48 20.08
CA GLY A 400 -3.74 -3.37 19.67
C GLY A 400 -3.85 -4.74 20.33
N SER A 401 -4.23 -4.79 21.61
CA SER A 401 -4.46 -6.06 22.33
C SER A 401 -5.68 -6.83 21.81
N ALA A 402 -6.73 -6.14 21.37
CA ALA A 402 -7.92 -6.74 20.82
C ALA A 402 -7.64 -7.33 19.42
N LEU A 403 -6.89 -6.61 18.59
CA LEU A 403 -6.44 -7.09 17.27
C LEU A 403 -5.55 -8.33 17.41
N ARG A 404 -4.58 -8.34 18.33
CA ARG A 404 -3.72 -9.51 18.61
C ARG A 404 -4.49 -10.73 19.11
N ARG A 405 -5.57 -10.53 19.87
CA ARG A 405 -6.44 -11.62 20.34
C ARG A 405 -7.31 -12.20 19.23
N TYR A 406 -7.67 -11.37 18.25
CA TYR A 406 -8.49 -11.80 17.12
C TYR A 406 -7.67 -12.50 16.05
N ASP A 407 -6.43 -12.05 15.81
CA ASP A 407 -5.49 -12.68 14.89
C ASP A 407 -4.07 -12.75 15.50
N PRO A 408 -3.62 -13.95 15.91
CA PRO A 408 -2.29 -14.16 16.50
C PRO A 408 -1.12 -13.92 15.54
N SER A 409 -1.36 -13.84 14.22
CA SER A 409 -0.33 -13.58 13.21
C SER A 409 0.14 -12.11 13.23
N ILE A 410 -0.65 -11.21 13.82
CA ILE A 410 -0.34 -9.79 13.96
C ILE A 410 0.58 -9.58 15.17
N ARG A 411 1.78 -10.18 15.16
CA ARG A 411 2.67 -10.21 16.35
C ARG A 411 3.32 -8.85 16.68
N ALA A 412 3.37 -7.90 15.74
CA ALA A 412 4.11 -6.64 15.91
C ALA A 412 3.41 -5.37 15.35
N ALA A 413 2.06 -5.34 15.29
CA ALA A 413 1.37 -4.10 14.93
C ALA A 413 1.52 -3.05 16.05
N ARG A 414 2.18 -1.94 15.75
CA ARG A 414 2.30 -0.77 16.64
C ARG A 414 1.46 0.37 16.07
N VAL A 415 0.24 0.52 16.57
CA VAL A 415 -0.60 1.67 16.25
C VAL A 415 0.08 2.91 16.83
N SER A 416 0.61 3.79 15.98
CA SER A 416 1.61 4.77 16.40
C SER A 416 1.18 6.23 16.24
N LYS A 417 0.14 6.54 15.45
CA LYS A 417 -0.35 7.93 15.37
C LYS A 417 -1.77 8.08 14.86
N PHE A 418 -2.58 8.86 15.58
CA PHE A 418 -3.87 9.37 15.15
C PHE A 418 -3.80 10.90 15.16
N ALA A 419 -4.03 11.55 14.03
CA ALA A 419 -4.08 13.00 13.94
C ALA A 419 -5.48 13.41 13.50
N VAL A 420 -6.24 14.01 14.42
CA VAL A 420 -7.51 14.66 14.10
C VAL A 420 -7.21 16.12 13.81
N ASN A 421 -7.39 16.51 12.55
CA ASN A 421 -7.56 17.92 12.20
C ASN A 421 -9.06 18.18 12.03
N VAL A 422 -9.50 19.42 12.23
CA VAL A 422 -10.92 19.85 12.19
C VAL A 422 -11.58 19.58 10.81
N SER A 423 -10.80 19.16 9.81
CA SER A 423 -11.25 18.81 8.45
C SER A 423 -10.84 17.41 7.97
N GLU A 424 -10.00 16.66 8.70
CA GLU A 424 -9.51 15.33 8.30
C GLU A 424 -9.15 14.47 9.53
N VAL A 425 -9.61 13.23 9.56
CA VAL A 425 -9.16 12.21 10.52
C VAL A 425 -8.17 11.29 9.82
N THR A 426 -6.90 11.33 10.23
CA THR A 426 -5.86 10.46 9.69
C THR A 426 -5.48 9.39 10.71
N VAL A 427 -5.61 8.12 10.32
CA VAL A 427 -5.30 6.94 11.15
C VAL A 427 -4.06 6.24 10.58
N ALA A 428 -2.89 6.47 11.17
CA ALA A 428 -1.67 5.79 10.75
C ALA A 428 -1.47 4.52 11.57
N VAL A 429 -1.78 3.37 10.98
CA VAL A 429 -1.47 2.05 11.55
C VAL A 429 -0.15 1.56 10.99
N ARG A 430 0.87 1.44 11.83
CA ARG A 430 2.18 0.94 11.40
C ARG A 430 2.26 -0.56 11.66
N PHE A 431 2.50 -1.32 10.61
CA PHE A 431 2.74 -2.75 10.69
C PHE A 431 4.24 -3.00 10.60
N ASP A 432 4.77 -3.74 11.57
CA ASP A 432 6.09 -4.35 11.47
C ASP A 432 5.83 -5.77 10.93
N ASN A 433 5.81 -5.91 9.61
CA ASN A 433 5.61 -7.20 8.98
C ASN A 433 6.50 -7.30 7.74
N ASP A 434 7.26 -8.38 7.62
CA ASP A 434 8.18 -8.66 6.49
C ASP A 434 7.44 -9.02 5.18
N ARG A 435 6.11 -8.90 5.14
CA ARG A 435 5.29 -9.23 3.96
C ARG A 435 4.56 -7.98 3.45
N ASP A 436 4.74 -7.68 2.17
CA ASP A 436 4.19 -6.53 1.43
C ASP A 436 2.65 -6.50 1.28
N THR A 437 1.91 -7.36 1.98
CA THR A 437 0.46 -7.48 1.85
C THR A 437 -0.27 -7.01 3.10
N VAL A 438 -1.06 -5.94 2.95
CA VAL A 438 -2.07 -5.53 3.97
C VAL A 438 -3.18 -6.60 3.99
N PRO A 439 -3.53 -7.18 5.15
CA PRO A 439 -4.57 -8.20 5.21
C PRO A 439 -5.93 -7.67 4.71
N PRO A 440 -6.68 -8.44 3.89
CA PRO A 440 -7.95 -8.00 3.29
C PRO A 440 -9.02 -7.61 4.33
N LEU A 441 -8.97 -8.17 5.55
CA LEU A 441 -9.89 -7.85 6.65
C LEU A 441 -9.75 -6.39 7.14
N ILE A 442 -8.56 -5.79 7.00
CA ILE A 442 -8.30 -4.39 7.39
C ILE A 442 -8.93 -3.42 6.39
N ILE A 443 -8.99 -3.82 5.12
CA ILE A 443 -9.68 -3.06 4.07
C ILE A 443 -11.18 -3.09 4.33
N ASP A 444 -11.75 -4.25 4.66
CA ASP A 444 -13.19 -4.39 4.98
C ASP A 444 -13.61 -3.53 6.19
N GLU A 445 -12.80 -3.49 7.26
CA GLU A 445 -13.16 -2.71 8.45
C GLU A 445 -12.86 -1.21 8.31
N ALA A 446 -11.83 -0.83 7.55
CA ALA A 446 -11.60 0.57 7.14
C ALA A 446 -12.72 1.12 6.24
N VAL A 447 -13.30 0.28 5.39
CA VAL A 447 -14.46 0.61 4.54
C VAL A 447 -15.74 0.70 5.36
N ARG A 448 -15.92 -0.13 6.40
CA ARG A 448 -17.00 0.03 7.40
C ARG A 448 -16.89 1.36 8.15
N LEU A 449 -15.68 1.77 8.54
CA LEU A 449 -15.42 3.07 9.18
C LEU A 449 -15.72 4.25 8.24
N PHE A 450 -15.45 4.12 6.94
CA PHE A 450 -15.85 5.10 5.93
C PHE A 450 -17.37 5.19 5.73
N TRP A 451 -18.11 4.13 6.02
CA TRP A 451 -19.59 4.17 5.98
C TRP A 451 -20.20 4.74 7.27
N LEU A 452 -19.63 4.43 8.43
CA LEU A 452 -20.02 5.03 9.72
C LEU A 452 -19.69 6.53 9.78
N SER A 453 -18.64 6.98 9.08
CA SER A 453 -18.33 8.39 8.93
C SER A 453 -19.37 9.17 8.13
N ARG A 454 -20.35 8.54 7.46
CA ARG A 454 -21.43 9.29 6.80
C ARG A 454 -22.36 10.03 7.79
N LEU A 455 -22.23 9.75 9.09
CA LEU A 455 -22.91 10.44 10.20
C LEU A 455 -22.13 11.66 10.74
N TYR A 456 -20.86 11.88 10.33
CA TYR A 456 -20.02 13.03 10.75
C TYR A 456 -19.15 13.51 9.58
N PRO A 457 -18.95 14.81 9.31
CA PRO A 457 -18.29 15.28 8.08
C PRO A 457 -16.79 14.95 8.05
N LEU A 458 -16.42 13.74 7.62
CA LEU A 458 -15.05 13.29 7.44
C LEU A 458 -14.72 13.25 5.94
N LYS A 459 -13.65 13.94 5.52
CA LYS A 459 -13.27 14.06 4.10
C LYS A 459 -12.33 12.97 3.59
N THR A 460 -11.47 12.38 4.44
CA THR A 460 -10.43 11.43 3.98
C THR A 460 -9.96 10.48 5.09
N ILE A 461 -9.69 9.21 4.78
CA ILE A 461 -8.98 8.24 5.64
C ILE A 461 -7.66 7.88 4.94
N ASN A 462 -6.52 8.05 5.61
CA ASN A 462 -5.20 7.70 5.07
C ASN A 462 -4.57 6.55 5.88
N ILE A 463 -4.16 5.46 5.23
CA ILE A 463 -3.46 4.32 5.83
C ILE A 463 -2.01 4.31 5.32
N TYR A 464 -1.04 4.10 6.21
CA TYR A 464 0.39 4.09 5.87
C TYR A 464 1.01 2.74 6.22
N SER A 465 1.73 2.12 5.28
CA SER A 465 2.64 0.99 5.56
C SER A 465 4.08 1.48 5.37
N SER A 466 5.01 1.07 6.24
CA SER A 466 6.44 1.33 6.06
C SER A 466 7.21 0.02 6.17
N CYS A 467 7.67 -0.51 5.05
CA CYS A 467 8.60 -1.65 4.98
C CYS A 467 10.05 -1.16 5.27
N HIS A 468 10.88 -2.02 5.84
CA HIS A 468 12.16 -1.63 6.45
C HIS A 468 13.36 -1.58 5.49
N THR A 469 13.13 -1.64 4.19
CA THR A 469 14.18 -1.57 3.16
C THR A 469 14.06 -0.27 2.38
N GLU A 470 15.07 0.60 2.54
CA GLU A 470 15.31 1.90 1.87
C GLU A 470 14.72 3.18 2.49
N PRO A 471 15.52 4.25 2.71
CA PRO A 471 15.06 5.51 3.32
C PRO A 471 14.16 6.41 2.45
N TYR A 472 13.87 6.06 1.19
CA TYR A 472 13.30 7.01 0.21
C TYR A 472 11.91 6.69 -0.33
N LEU A 473 11.30 5.54 -0.01
CA LEU A 473 9.96 5.19 -0.48
C LEU A 473 8.87 5.46 0.57
N ARG A 474 8.46 6.73 0.72
CA ARG A 474 7.16 7.06 1.33
C ARG A 474 6.07 6.96 0.26
N GLY A 475 5.55 5.76 0.01
CA GLY A 475 4.36 5.57 -0.81
C GLY A 475 3.10 6.09 -0.13
N ARG A 476 2.46 7.13 -0.69
CA ARG A 476 1.13 7.61 -0.27
C ARG A 476 0.07 6.76 -0.97
N TRP A 477 -0.56 5.84 -0.25
CA TRP A 477 -1.71 5.10 -0.77
C TRP A 477 -2.98 5.91 -0.51
N THR A 478 -3.50 6.54 -1.56
CA THR A 478 -4.84 7.14 -1.54
C THR A 478 -5.77 6.09 -2.12
N VAL A 479 -6.58 5.43 -1.30
CA VAL A 479 -7.55 4.43 -1.80
C VAL A 479 -8.68 5.17 -2.50
N GLN A 480 -8.56 5.39 -3.82
CA GLN A 480 -9.72 5.70 -4.66
C GLN A 480 -10.41 4.38 -5.01
N LEU A 481 -11.58 4.14 -4.43
CA LEU A 481 -12.38 2.95 -4.71
C LEU A 481 -12.85 2.99 -6.17
N ASP A 482 -12.38 2.03 -6.97
CA ASP A 482 -12.88 1.76 -8.32
C ASP A 482 -14.41 1.55 -8.32
N ARG A 483 -15.08 2.03 -9.37
CA ARG A 483 -16.54 1.97 -9.57
C ARG A 483 -17.06 0.53 -9.46
N ALA A 484 -16.33 -0.45 -10.00
CA ALA A 484 -16.71 -1.86 -9.97
C ALA A 484 -16.60 -2.49 -8.56
N VAL A 485 -15.69 -1.99 -7.72
CA VAL A 485 -15.57 -2.38 -6.31
C VAL A 485 -16.66 -1.70 -5.48
N SER A 486 -16.92 -0.42 -5.75
CA SER A 486 -17.99 0.35 -5.12
C SER A 486 -19.38 -0.24 -5.38
N GLU A 487 -19.65 -0.73 -6.60
CA GLU A 487 -20.92 -1.38 -6.95
C GLU A 487 -21.10 -2.77 -6.32
N ARG A 488 -20.03 -3.58 -6.24
CA ARG A 488 -20.04 -4.85 -5.51
C ARG A 488 -20.32 -4.66 -4.02
N LEU A 489 -19.70 -3.63 -3.42
CA LEU A 489 -19.90 -3.31 -2.01
C LEU A 489 -21.29 -2.69 -1.73
N ARG A 490 -21.83 -1.89 -2.67
CA ARG A 490 -23.20 -1.36 -2.59
C ARG A 490 -24.25 -2.46 -2.64
N ARG A 491 -24.03 -3.53 -3.42
CA ARG A 491 -24.89 -4.71 -3.44
C ARG A 491 -24.82 -5.51 -2.14
N ARG A 492 -23.64 -5.55 -1.49
CA ARG A 492 -23.41 -6.33 -0.26
C ARG A 492 -23.84 -5.60 1.02
N TYR A 493 -23.75 -4.27 1.06
CA TYR A 493 -23.97 -3.47 2.28
C TYR A 493 -24.87 -2.23 2.10
N GLY A 494 -25.44 -2.00 0.90
CA GLY A 494 -26.38 -0.90 0.69
C GLY A 494 -27.69 -1.08 1.47
N PRO A 495 -28.36 -0.01 1.90
CA PRO A 495 -29.63 -0.13 2.59
C PRO A 495 -30.67 -0.74 1.65
N ARG A 496 -31.35 -1.81 2.08
CA ARG A 496 -32.58 -2.26 1.43
C ARG A 496 -33.64 -1.15 1.60
N PRO A 497 -34.43 -0.83 0.57
CA PRO A 497 -35.47 0.17 0.71
C PRO A 497 -36.44 -0.27 1.81
N TYR A 498 -36.65 0.59 2.80
CA TYR A 498 -37.75 0.43 3.74
C TYR A 498 -39.05 0.41 2.93
N GLY A 499 -39.80 -0.69 3.00
CA GLY A 499 -41.18 -0.72 2.54
C GLY A 499 -42.02 0.28 3.33
N PRO A 500 -43.16 0.76 2.77
CA PRO A 500 -43.99 1.74 3.45
C PRO A 500 -44.49 1.18 4.80
N LEU A 501 -44.38 2.01 5.85
CA LEU A 501 -44.88 1.70 7.19
C LEU A 501 -46.41 1.44 7.16
N PRO A 502 -46.92 0.44 7.88
CA PRO A 502 -48.36 0.26 8.02
C PRO A 502 -48.99 1.44 8.79
N PRO A 503 -50.23 1.82 8.47
CA PRO A 503 -50.91 2.90 9.18
C PRO A 503 -51.13 2.55 10.65
N PRO A 504 -51.17 3.55 11.55
CA PRO A 504 -51.38 3.31 12.98
C PRO A 504 -52.76 2.69 13.22
N ALA A 505 -52.79 1.63 14.02
CA ALA A 505 -54.01 0.96 14.43
C ALA A 505 -54.90 1.92 15.26
N THR A 506 -56.15 2.06 14.84
CA THR A 506 -57.24 2.65 15.63
C THR A 506 -57.85 1.62 16.56
#